data_AF-A0A5D4KE52-F1
#
_entry.id   AF-A0A5D4KE52-F1
#
_cell.length_a   1.000
_cell.length_b   1.000
_cell.length_c   1.000
_cell.angle_alpha   90.00
_cell.angle_beta   90.00
_cell.angle_gamma   90.00
#
_symmetry.space_group_name_H-M   'P 1'
#
loop_
_entity.id
_entity.type
_entity.pdbx_description
1 polymer ?
#
loop_
_entity_poly.entity_id
_entity_poly.type
_entity_poly.pdbx_seq_one_letter_code
_entity_poly.pdbx_strand_id
1 'polypeptide(L)'
;MIMLSDWHPDIIEFIISKMQNPRILRYLLENTEDEQIKKAAQDKLKFTPLTAQEQDMYQGIINYKQIPGLGGFSDKIIKEAEEKLRTGGTYSVHNSEFLTGANISVCLTSDFMEAVENDEEYSLRFPDVEKYDEEEMKFYNENWHEIGDVREWEQMGYKVRTYRKMRAKELWNLINVCATYSAEPGIFFIDNANDMTNAKAYGQKVVATNPCGE
;
A
#
# COMPACT_ATOMS: atom_id res chain seq x y z
N MET A 1 -7.49 14.30 2.24
CA MET A 1 -6.44 13.42 1.67
C MET A 1 -5.42 13.16 2.75
N ILE A 2 -4.95 11.93 2.88
CA ILE A 2 -3.88 11.54 3.80
C ILE A 2 -2.63 11.27 2.96
N MET A 3 -1.49 11.81 3.36
CA MET A 3 -0.23 11.62 2.64
C MET A 3 0.81 10.98 3.55
N LEU A 4 1.64 10.12 2.97
CA LEU A 4 2.74 9.49 3.68
C LEU A 4 3.98 9.48 2.79
N SER A 5 5.13 9.84 3.35
CA SER A 5 6.39 9.80 2.61
C SER A 5 6.89 8.37 2.41
N ASP A 6 7.57 8.13 1.30
CA ASP A 6 8.19 6.85 0.93
C ASP A 6 9.09 6.24 2.02
N TRP A 7 9.77 7.06 2.82
CA TRP A 7 10.62 6.62 3.92
C TRP A 7 9.85 6.17 5.15
N HIS A 8 8.53 6.39 5.24
CA HIS A 8 7.80 6.14 6.47
C HIS A 8 7.73 4.63 6.79
N PRO A 9 7.93 4.20 8.06
CA PRO A 9 7.91 2.78 8.44
C PRO A 9 6.63 2.02 8.06
N ASP A 10 5.48 2.69 8.14
CA ASP A 10 4.16 2.10 7.87
C ASP A 10 3.69 2.25 6.41
N ILE A 11 4.57 2.61 5.47
CA ILE A 11 4.19 2.90 4.07
C ILE A 11 3.50 1.71 3.38
N ILE A 12 3.93 0.48 3.69
CA ILE A 12 3.39 -0.74 3.09
C ILE A 12 1.95 -0.97 3.55
N GLU A 13 1.72 -0.93 4.86
CA GLU A 13 0.41 -1.08 5.48
C GLU A 13 -0.53 0.03 5.04
N PHE A 14 -0.03 1.27 4.94
CA PHE A 14 -0.77 2.42 4.45
C PHE A 14 -1.30 2.19 3.03
N ILE A 15 -0.44 1.77 2.10
CA ILE A 15 -0.82 1.48 0.71
C ILE A 15 -1.81 0.31 0.64
N ILE A 16 -1.50 -0.82 1.28
CA ILE A 16 -2.33 -2.04 1.21
C ILE A 16 -3.69 -1.84 1.90
N SER A 17 -3.79 -0.95 2.89
CA SER A 17 -5.03 -0.70 3.62
C SER A 17 -6.22 -0.35 2.73
N LYS A 18 -5.96 0.30 1.58
CA LYS A 18 -6.95 0.74 0.60
C LYS A 18 -7.22 -0.28 -0.51
N MET A 19 -6.43 -1.34 -0.59
CA MET A 19 -6.66 -2.40 -1.55
C MET A 19 -7.88 -3.26 -1.14
N GLN A 20 -8.98 -3.10 -1.88
CA GLN A 20 -10.22 -3.83 -1.64
C GLN A 20 -10.39 -5.06 -2.56
N ASN A 21 -9.52 -5.22 -3.56
CA ASN A 21 -9.61 -6.31 -4.52
C ASN A 21 -8.77 -7.52 -4.03
N PRO A 22 -9.41 -8.62 -3.58
CA PRO A 22 -8.68 -9.78 -3.06
C PRO A 22 -7.81 -10.48 -4.12
N ARG A 23 -8.13 -10.32 -5.41
CA ARG A 23 -7.31 -10.87 -6.50
C ARG A 23 -5.95 -10.17 -6.57
N ILE A 24 -5.93 -8.86 -6.32
CA ILE A 24 -4.69 -8.07 -6.33
C ILE A 24 -3.84 -8.37 -5.11
N LEU A 25 -4.47 -8.53 -3.93
CA LEU A 25 -3.75 -8.99 -2.74
C LEU A 25 -3.08 -10.34 -2.99
N ARG A 26 -3.80 -11.30 -3.59
CA ARG A 26 -3.22 -12.59 -3.98
C ARG A 26 -2.10 -12.46 -5.02
N TYR A 27 -2.28 -11.60 -6.02
CA TYR A 27 -1.23 -11.30 -6.99
C TYR A 27 0.04 -10.80 -6.29
N LEU A 28 -0.08 -9.88 -5.32
CA LEU A 28 1.06 -9.40 -4.54
C LEU A 28 1.76 -10.56 -3.81
N LEU A 29 1.00 -11.45 -3.16
CA LEU A 29 1.57 -12.63 -2.46
C LEU A 29 2.40 -13.54 -3.38
N GLU A 30 2.00 -13.65 -4.64
CA GLU A 30 2.63 -14.53 -5.63
C GLU A 30 3.80 -13.85 -6.37
N ASN A 31 3.88 -12.52 -6.37
CA ASN A 31 4.81 -11.76 -7.23
C ASN A 31 5.78 -10.83 -6.50
N THR A 32 5.68 -10.69 -5.17
CA THR A 32 6.64 -9.96 -4.35
C THR A 32 7.62 -10.91 -3.67
N GLU A 33 8.87 -10.50 -3.53
CA GLU A 33 9.85 -11.21 -2.69
C GLU A 33 9.88 -10.64 -1.27
N ASP A 34 9.31 -9.46 -1.06
CA ASP A 34 9.30 -8.74 0.20
C ASP A 34 8.35 -9.36 1.25
N GLU A 35 8.92 -9.80 2.38
CA GLU A 35 8.15 -10.49 3.43
C GLU A 35 7.13 -9.60 4.15
N GLN A 36 7.35 -8.28 4.27
CA GLN A 36 6.37 -7.40 4.91
C GLN A 36 5.21 -7.10 3.96
N ILE A 37 5.47 -6.94 2.66
CA ILE A 37 4.40 -6.84 1.65
C ILE A 37 3.54 -8.10 1.68
N LYS A 38 4.18 -9.29 1.72
CA LYS A 38 3.45 -10.56 1.86
C LYS A 38 2.59 -10.58 3.13
N LYS A 39 3.19 -10.22 4.26
CA LYS A 39 2.49 -10.20 5.54
C LYS A 39 1.29 -9.24 5.53
N ALA A 40 1.49 -7.99 5.10
CA ALA A 40 0.42 -7.00 5.05
C ALA A 40 -0.72 -7.42 4.08
N ALA A 41 -0.38 -8.02 2.93
CA ALA A 41 -1.38 -8.55 2.02
C ALA A 41 -2.13 -9.77 2.60
N GLN A 42 -1.45 -10.66 3.33
CA GLN A 42 -2.07 -11.77 4.05
C GLN A 42 -3.01 -11.28 5.15
N ASP A 43 -2.55 -10.33 5.98
CA ASP A 43 -3.33 -9.76 7.09
C ASP A 43 -4.60 -9.06 6.58
N LYS A 44 -4.55 -8.47 5.37
CA LYS A 44 -5.71 -7.86 4.70
C LYS A 44 -6.63 -8.91 4.05
N LEU A 45 -6.13 -10.06 3.62
CA LEU A 45 -6.89 -11.06 2.88
C LEU A 45 -7.70 -11.97 3.80
N LYS A 46 -9.01 -12.07 3.58
CA LYS A 46 -9.91 -12.95 4.33
C LYS A 46 -10.34 -14.13 3.47
N PHE A 47 -10.16 -15.36 3.97
CA PHE A 47 -10.68 -16.56 3.32
C PHE A 47 -11.89 -17.12 4.08
N THR A 48 -12.99 -17.32 3.38
CA THR A 48 -14.19 -18.00 3.89
C THR A 48 -14.34 -19.34 3.16
N PRO A 49 -14.15 -20.49 3.83
CA PRO A 49 -14.31 -21.81 3.20
C PRO A 49 -15.76 -22.04 2.77
N LEU A 50 -15.96 -22.83 1.72
CA LEU A 50 -17.29 -23.28 1.32
C LEU A 50 -17.89 -24.20 2.39
N THR A 51 -19.18 -24.07 2.61
CA THR A 51 -19.97 -25.05 3.36
C THR A 51 -20.19 -26.31 2.52
N ALA A 52 -20.50 -27.45 3.16
CA ALA A 52 -20.83 -28.69 2.44
C ALA A 52 -22.00 -28.51 1.46
N GLN A 53 -23.02 -27.72 1.84
CA GLN A 53 -24.16 -27.41 0.96
C GLN A 53 -23.74 -26.62 -0.28
N GLU A 54 -22.87 -25.62 -0.12
CA GLU A 54 -22.34 -24.87 -1.26
C GLU A 54 -21.45 -25.72 -2.16
N GLN A 55 -20.63 -26.61 -1.58
CA GLN A 55 -19.84 -27.58 -2.34
C GLN A 55 -20.73 -28.47 -3.21
N ASP A 56 -21.78 -29.06 -2.62
CA ASP A 56 -22.74 -29.89 -3.34
C ASP A 56 -23.47 -29.10 -4.43
N MET A 57 -23.87 -27.86 -4.14
CA MET A 57 -24.51 -26.97 -5.10
C MET A 57 -23.61 -26.66 -6.30
N TYR A 58 -22.37 -26.20 -6.08
CA TYR A 58 -21.44 -25.90 -7.16
C TYR A 58 -21.04 -27.16 -7.94
N GLN A 59 -20.92 -28.31 -7.27
CA GLN A 59 -20.66 -29.57 -7.94
C GLN A 59 -21.84 -29.97 -8.84
N GLY A 60 -23.06 -29.75 -8.37
CA GLY A 60 -24.28 -29.90 -9.17
C GLY A 60 -24.28 -29.04 -10.43
N ILE A 61 -23.85 -27.77 -10.32
CA ILE A 61 -23.71 -26.86 -11.47
C ILE A 61 -22.70 -27.40 -12.49
N ILE A 62 -21.52 -27.85 -12.04
CA ILE A 62 -20.47 -28.39 -12.92
C ILE A 62 -20.95 -29.65 -13.67
N ASN A 63 -21.80 -30.48 -13.05
CA ASN A 63 -22.32 -31.68 -13.70
C ASN A 63 -23.10 -31.38 -15.00
N TYR A 64 -23.71 -30.20 -15.11
CA TYR A 64 -24.41 -29.76 -16.33
C TYR A 64 -23.47 -29.29 -17.45
N LYS A 65 -22.17 -29.12 -17.19
CA LYS A 65 -21.18 -28.69 -18.19
C LYS A 65 -21.13 -29.60 -19.42
N GLN A 66 -21.40 -30.90 -19.24
CA GLN A 66 -21.37 -31.90 -20.32
C GLN A 66 -22.71 -32.05 -21.04
N ILE A 67 -23.77 -31.36 -20.60
CA ILE A 67 -25.12 -31.48 -21.14
C ILE A 67 -25.33 -30.39 -22.21
N PRO A 68 -25.89 -30.72 -23.40
CA PRO A 68 -26.24 -29.72 -24.40
C PRO A 68 -27.14 -28.61 -23.81
N GLY A 69 -26.76 -27.35 -24.00
CA GLY A 69 -27.45 -26.20 -23.41
C GLY A 69 -27.09 -25.92 -21.94
N LEU A 70 -26.05 -26.57 -21.39
CA LEU A 70 -25.48 -26.32 -20.05
C LEU A 70 -26.50 -26.39 -18.90
N GLY A 71 -27.60 -27.14 -19.08
CA GLY A 71 -28.69 -27.18 -18.10
C GLY A 71 -29.39 -25.83 -17.87
N GLY A 72 -29.26 -24.87 -18.79
CA GLY A 72 -29.77 -23.51 -18.63
C GLY A 72 -28.81 -22.52 -17.95
N PHE A 73 -27.62 -22.97 -17.55
CA PHE A 73 -26.57 -22.09 -17.01
C PHE A 73 -25.76 -21.44 -18.13
N SER A 74 -25.19 -20.27 -17.86
CA SER A 74 -24.23 -19.64 -18.77
C SER A 74 -22.81 -20.18 -18.54
N ASP A 75 -21.95 -20.11 -19.55
CA ASP A 75 -20.52 -20.46 -19.43
C ASP A 75 -19.83 -19.74 -18.27
N LYS A 76 -20.25 -18.50 -17.98
CA LYS A 76 -19.69 -17.70 -16.88
C LYS A 76 -20.01 -18.34 -15.52
N ILE A 77 -21.24 -18.83 -15.33
CA ILE A 77 -21.67 -19.48 -14.08
C ILE A 77 -20.92 -20.80 -13.90
N ILE A 78 -20.76 -21.59 -14.97
CA ILE A 78 -20.00 -22.84 -14.92
C ILE A 78 -18.55 -22.57 -14.50
N LYS A 79 -17.88 -21.59 -15.12
CA LYS A 79 -16.51 -21.20 -14.77
C LYS A 79 -16.38 -20.71 -13.33
N GLU A 80 -17.36 -19.94 -12.85
CA GLU A 80 -17.36 -19.46 -11.47
C GLU A 80 -17.49 -20.62 -10.47
N ALA A 81 -18.38 -21.57 -10.73
CA ALA A 81 -18.52 -22.78 -9.91
C ALA A 81 -17.22 -23.59 -9.86
N GLU A 82 -16.55 -23.77 -11.01
CA GLU A 82 -15.23 -24.41 -11.10
C GLU A 82 -14.17 -23.67 -10.27
N GLU A 83 -14.12 -22.33 -10.36
CA GLU A 83 -13.18 -21.51 -9.60
C GLU A 83 -13.43 -21.61 -8.09
N LYS A 84 -14.69 -21.55 -7.65
CA LYS A 84 -15.08 -21.66 -6.23
C LYS A 84 -14.71 -23.03 -5.65
N LEU A 85 -14.99 -24.11 -6.39
CA LEU A 85 -14.65 -25.46 -5.95
C LEU A 85 -13.15 -25.72 -5.92
N ARG A 86 -12.41 -25.28 -6.95
CA ARG A 86 -10.94 -25.38 -6.97
C ARG A 86 -10.30 -24.60 -5.81
N THR A 87 -10.84 -23.43 -5.51
CA THR A 87 -10.37 -22.58 -4.42
C THR A 87 -10.82 -23.08 -3.04
N GLY A 88 -11.88 -23.87 -2.98
CA GLY A 88 -12.47 -24.38 -1.74
C GLY A 88 -13.17 -23.31 -0.88
N GLY A 89 -13.38 -22.09 -1.41
CA GLY A 89 -13.89 -20.96 -0.65
C GLY A 89 -13.99 -19.67 -1.46
N THR A 90 -14.25 -18.57 -0.75
CA THR A 90 -14.28 -17.22 -1.29
C THR A 90 -13.28 -16.34 -0.56
N TYR A 91 -12.51 -15.57 -1.31
CA TYR A 91 -11.68 -14.51 -0.77
C TYR A 91 -12.45 -13.20 -0.70
N SER A 92 -12.30 -12.50 0.41
CA SER A 92 -12.70 -11.12 0.63
C SER A 92 -11.57 -10.38 1.37
N VAL A 93 -11.82 -9.18 1.85
CA VAL A 93 -10.82 -8.38 2.58
C VAL A 93 -11.29 -8.10 4.01
N HIS A 94 -10.34 -8.06 4.93
CA HIS A 94 -10.55 -7.59 6.30
C HIS A 94 -10.70 -6.06 6.31
N ASN A 95 -11.54 -5.55 7.23
CA ASN A 95 -11.75 -4.12 7.46
C ASN A 95 -12.03 -3.35 6.16
N SER A 96 -13.05 -3.77 5.40
CA SER A 96 -13.41 -3.13 4.12
C SER A 96 -13.76 -1.65 4.29
N GLU A 97 -14.30 -1.27 5.44
CA GLU A 97 -14.69 0.11 5.77
C GLU A 97 -13.52 1.00 6.21
N PHE A 98 -12.31 0.45 6.38
CA PHE A 98 -11.17 1.24 6.83
C PHE A 98 -10.70 2.20 5.73
N LEU A 99 -10.65 3.50 6.06
CA LEU A 99 -10.24 4.60 5.18
C LEU A 99 -11.07 4.76 3.89
N THR A 100 -12.29 4.22 3.81
CA THR A 100 -13.15 4.36 2.61
C THR A 100 -13.56 5.80 2.30
N GLY A 101 -13.64 6.66 3.32
CA GLY A 101 -13.99 8.08 3.18
C GLY A 101 -12.84 9.05 2.90
N ALA A 102 -11.61 8.56 2.73
CA ALA A 102 -10.44 9.41 2.51
C ALA A 102 -9.56 8.90 1.36
N ASN A 103 -9.12 9.81 0.49
CA ASN A 103 -8.07 9.49 -0.49
C ASN A 103 -6.69 9.45 0.18
N ILE A 104 -5.84 8.55 -0.31
CA ILE A 104 -4.45 8.44 0.12
C ILE A 104 -3.49 8.78 -1.01
N SER A 105 -2.35 9.38 -0.66
CA SER A 105 -1.24 9.62 -1.59
C SER A 105 0.09 9.30 -0.93
N VAL A 106 1.10 9.01 -1.74
CA VAL A 106 2.48 8.85 -1.31
C VAL A 106 3.32 10.02 -1.81
N CYS A 107 4.13 10.58 -0.92
CA CYS A 107 5.15 11.58 -1.26
C CYS A 107 6.43 10.83 -1.66
N LEU A 108 6.84 10.97 -2.91
CA LEU A 108 8.04 10.36 -3.45
C LEU A 108 9.17 11.38 -3.56
N THR A 109 10.34 10.96 -3.14
CA THR A 109 11.54 11.78 -3.11
C THR A 109 12.47 11.43 -4.25
N SER A 110 13.40 12.34 -4.54
CA SER A 110 14.42 12.10 -5.56
C SER A 110 15.36 10.95 -5.15
N ASP A 111 15.72 10.84 -3.87
CA ASP A 111 16.60 9.76 -3.39
C ASP A 111 15.91 8.37 -3.42
N PHE A 112 14.59 8.31 -3.22
CA PHE A 112 13.85 7.07 -3.45
C PHE A 112 13.84 6.68 -4.93
N MET A 113 13.55 7.63 -5.82
CA MET A 113 13.50 7.35 -7.26
C MET A 113 14.86 6.94 -7.80
N GLU A 114 15.95 7.56 -7.34
CA GLU A 114 17.32 7.15 -7.67
C GLU A 114 17.60 5.71 -7.20
N ALA A 115 17.19 5.36 -5.97
CA ALA A 115 17.32 3.99 -5.46
C ALA A 115 16.50 2.98 -6.28
N VAL A 116 15.33 3.36 -6.82
CA VAL A 116 14.53 2.52 -7.72
C VAL A 116 15.26 2.29 -9.05
N GLU A 117 15.80 3.35 -9.65
CA GLU A 117 16.53 3.28 -10.92
C GLU A 117 17.79 2.41 -10.81
N ASN A 118 18.52 2.54 -9.71
CA ASN A 118 19.78 1.84 -9.45
C ASN A 118 19.60 0.46 -8.81
N ASP A 119 18.37 0.02 -8.55
CA ASP A 119 18.06 -1.26 -7.88
C ASP A 119 18.69 -1.38 -6.48
N GLU A 120 18.60 -0.31 -5.70
CA GLU A 120 19.22 -0.23 -4.37
C GLU A 120 18.25 -0.61 -3.25
N GLU A 121 18.81 -0.80 -2.06
CA GLU A 121 18.01 -0.87 -0.84
C GLU A 121 17.63 0.53 -0.37
N TYR A 122 16.38 0.70 0.01
CA TYR A 122 15.82 1.91 0.59
C TYR A 122 15.51 1.71 2.07
N SER A 123 15.79 2.73 2.88
CA SER A 123 15.63 2.67 4.34
C SER A 123 14.30 3.28 4.76
N LEU A 124 13.45 2.48 5.41
CA LEU A 124 12.26 2.97 6.08
C LEU A 124 12.65 3.45 7.48
N ARG A 125 12.46 4.75 7.72
CA ARG A 125 13.04 5.48 8.84
C ARG A 125 12.11 6.57 9.38
N PHE A 126 12.27 6.87 10.66
CA PHE A 126 11.49 7.90 11.37
C PHE A 126 12.33 8.47 12.54
N PRO A 127 12.03 9.69 13.04
CA PRO A 127 12.62 10.20 14.28
C PRO A 127 12.67 9.15 15.40
N ASP A 128 13.83 8.98 16.05
CA ASP A 128 14.05 7.97 17.10
C ASP A 128 13.50 8.45 18.46
N VAL A 129 12.19 8.71 18.50
CA VAL A 129 11.48 9.28 19.66
C VAL A 129 11.66 8.47 20.94
N GLU A 130 11.94 7.16 20.83
CA GLU A 130 12.18 6.27 21.97
C GLU A 130 13.53 6.52 22.64
N LYS A 131 14.49 7.15 21.96
CA LYS A 131 15.84 7.45 22.47
C LYS A 131 16.10 8.93 22.71
N TYR A 132 15.07 9.76 22.59
CA TYR A 132 15.18 11.17 22.90
C TYR A 132 15.21 11.40 24.41
N ASP A 133 16.10 12.30 24.83
CA ASP A 133 16.02 12.89 26.16
C ASP A 133 14.85 13.91 26.25
N GLU A 134 14.67 14.52 27.43
CA GLU A 134 13.56 15.46 27.67
C GLU A 134 13.61 16.70 26.76
N GLU A 135 14.80 17.18 26.41
CA GLU A 135 14.98 18.36 25.56
C GLU A 135 14.74 18.00 24.09
N GLU A 136 15.32 16.90 23.61
CA GLU A 136 15.09 16.34 22.27
C GLU A 136 13.60 16.05 22.03
N MET A 137 12.92 15.44 23.02
CA MET A 137 11.49 15.12 22.93
C MET A 137 10.62 16.38 22.90
N LYS A 138 10.95 17.39 23.72
CA LYS A 138 10.25 18.67 23.68
C LYS A 138 10.38 19.33 22.30
N PHE A 139 11.59 19.36 21.76
CA PHE A 139 11.84 19.92 20.44
C PHE A 139 11.09 19.15 19.34
N TYR A 140 11.07 17.81 19.39
CA TYR A 140 10.27 16.98 18.49
C TYR A 140 8.79 17.34 18.49
N ASN A 141 8.17 17.40 19.66
CA ASN A 141 6.75 17.71 19.80
C ASN A 141 6.40 19.11 19.27
N GLU A 142 7.32 20.08 19.44
CA GLU A 142 7.13 21.46 19.01
C GLU A 142 7.44 21.71 17.53
N ASN A 143 8.29 20.90 16.88
CA ASN A 143 8.85 21.28 15.56
C ASN A 143 8.70 20.21 14.46
N TRP A 144 8.48 18.94 14.80
CA TRP A 144 8.42 17.88 13.77
C TRP A 144 7.30 18.10 12.75
N HIS A 145 6.15 18.63 13.17
CA HIS A 145 5.01 18.89 12.28
C HIS A 145 5.28 19.99 11.24
N GLU A 146 6.21 20.91 11.53
CA GLU A 146 6.63 21.95 10.58
C GLU A 146 7.74 21.44 9.64
N ILE A 147 8.65 20.60 10.15
CA ILE A 147 9.77 20.05 9.36
C ILE A 147 9.30 18.92 8.46
N GLY A 148 8.65 17.89 9.01
CA GLY A 148 8.00 16.79 8.30
C GLY A 148 8.92 15.90 7.44
N ASP A 149 10.22 16.18 7.39
CA ASP A 149 11.21 15.51 6.55
C ASP A 149 12.31 14.88 7.41
N VAL A 150 12.41 13.56 7.36
CA VAL A 150 13.37 12.80 8.17
C VAL A 150 14.82 13.11 7.77
N ARG A 151 15.05 13.53 6.52
CA ARG A 151 16.37 13.86 5.99
C ARG A 151 16.88 15.17 6.59
N GLU A 152 16.01 16.17 6.66
CA GLU A 152 16.32 17.46 7.30
C GLU A 152 16.52 17.27 8.81
N TRP A 153 15.66 16.45 9.42
CA TRP A 153 15.76 16.13 10.84
C TRP A 153 17.09 15.49 11.23
N GLU A 154 17.58 14.55 10.41
CA GLU A 154 18.91 13.94 10.56
C GLU A 154 20.04 14.96 10.36
N GLN A 155 19.92 15.85 9.37
CA GLN A 155 20.89 16.92 9.12
C GLN A 155 20.99 17.94 10.25
N MET A 156 19.89 18.16 11.00
CA MET A 156 19.86 18.98 12.21
C MET A 156 20.57 18.31 13.40
N GLY A 157 21.01 17.06 13.27
CA GLY A 157 21.75 16.32 14.30
C GLY A 157 20.86 15.49 15.23
N TYR A 158 19.55 15.40 14.97
CA TYR A 158 18.66 14.57 15.76
C TYR A 158 18.70 13.10 15.32
N LYS A 159 18.51 12.20 16.29
CA LYS A 159 18.60 10.75 16.03
C LYS A 159 17.44 10.27 15.17
N VAL A 160 17.75 9.50 14.13
CA VAL A 160 16.77 8.83 13.28
C VAL A 160 16.90 7.32 13.43
N ARG A 161 15.77 6.63 13.57
CA ARG A 161 15.71 5.17 13.62
C ARG A 161 15.39 4.63 12.25
N THR A 162 16.26 3.76 11.75
CA THR A 162 15.90 2.87 10.63
C THR A 162 15.15 1.67 11.19
N TYR A 163 13.91 1.48 10.75
CA TYR A 163 13.07 0.35 11.14
C TYR A 163 13.35 -0.86 10.27
N ARG A 164 13.61 -0.61 8.99
CA ARG A 164 13.79 -1.65 7.98
C ARG A 164 14.53 -1.12 6.76
N LYS A 165 15.21 -2.02 6.06
CA LYS A 165 15.64 -1.82 4.68
C LYS A 165 14.92 -2.79 3.76
N MET A 166 14.60 -2.34 2.55
CA MET A 166 13.95 -3.14 1.51
C MET A 166 14.44 -2.72 0.13
N ARG A 167 14.30 -3.57 -0.89
CA ARG A 167 14.58 -3.14 -2.27
C ARG A 167 13.62 -2.03 -2.67
N ALA A 168 14.14 -0.91 -3.17
CA ALA A 168 13.32 0.24 -3.57
C ALA A 168 12.29 -0.15 -4.65
N LYS A 169 12.69 -1.04 -5.57
CA LYS A 169 11.80 -1.60 -6.61
C LYS A 169 10.60 -2.37 -6.05
N GLU A 170 10.72 -3.06 -4.92
CA GLU A 170 9.57 -3.76 -4.32
C GLU A 170 8.51 -2.76 -3.85
N LEU A 171 8.93 -1.66 -3.20
CA LEU A 171 8.01 -0.59 -2.80
C LEU A 171 7.40 0.12 -4.02
N TRP A 172 8.22 0.41 -5.04
CA TRP A 172 7.73 1.01 -6.29
C TRP A 172 6.73 0.12 -7.02
N ASN A 173 6.98 -1.20 -7.09
CA ASN A 173 6.07 -2.18 -7.67
C ASN A 173 4.75 -2.23 -6.89
N LEU A 174 4.79 -2.20 -5.55
CA LEU A 174 3.60 -2.13 -4.71
C LEU A 174 2.77 -0.88 -5.01
N ILE A 175 3.41 0.29 -5.06
CA ILE A 175 2.76 1.57 -5.39
C ILE A 175 2.06 1.48 -6.75
N ASN A 176 2.77 1.01 -7.79
CA ASN A 176 2.24 0.90 -9.14
C ASN A 176 1.06 -0.07 -9.25
N VAL A 177 1.19 -1.26 -8.67
CA VAL A 177 0.12 -2.27 -8.69
C VAL A 177 -1.11 -1.72 -8.00
N CYS A 178 -0.97 -1.15 -6.80
CA CYS A 178 -2.11 -0.57 -6.09
C CYS A 178 -2.70 0.61 -6.85
N ALA A 179 -1.90 1.58 -7.30
CA ALA A 179 -2.39 2.73 -8.06
C ALA A 179 -3.15 2.30 -9.33
N THR A 180 -2.68 1.26 -10.03
CA THR A 180 -3.33 0.72 -11.23
C THR A 180 -4.69 0.10 -10.94
N TYR A 181 -4.82 -0.67 -9.85
CA TYR A 181 -6.00 -1.49 -9.59
C TYR A 181 -6.97 -0.93 -8.55
N SER A 182 -6.56 0.08 -7.77
CA SER A 182 -7.43 0.81 -6.83
C SER A 182 -7.52 2.31 -7.09
N ALA A 183 -6.85 2.84 -8.13
CA ALA A 183 -6.71 4.29 -8.37
C ALA A 183 -6.03 5.05 -7.22
N GLU A 184 -5.39 4.33 -6.30
CA GLU A 184 -4.75 4.83 -5.09
C GLU A 184 -3.56 3.91 -4.72
N PRO A 185 -2.47 4.44 -4.14
CA PRO A 185 -2.31 5.84 -3.73
C PRO A 185 -2.10 6.79 -4.91
N GLY A 186 -2.48 8.06 -4.72
CA GLY A 186 -1.99 9.15 -5.55
C GLY A 186 -0.47 9.28 -5.39
N ILE A 187 0.22 9.81 -6.40
CA ILE A 187 1.67 9.96 -6.39
C ILE A 187 2.00 11.45 -6.44
N PHE A 188 2.82 11.92 -5.49
CA PHE A 188 3.27 13.30 -5.42
C PHE A 188 4.78 13.38 -5.28
N PHE A 189 5.48 13.98 -6.26
CA PHE A 189 6.93 14.14 -6.21
C PHE A 189 7.29 15.38 -5.39
N ILE A 190 7.55 15.17 -4.10
CA ILE A 190 7.68 16.25 -3.11
C ILE A 190 8.91 17.14 -3.33
N ASP A 191 10.01 16.55 -3.78
CA ASP A 191 11.26 17.29 -4.04
C ASP A 191 11.12 18.18 -5.27
N ASN A 192 10.52 17.67 -6.36
CA ASN A 192 10.22 18.48 -7.55
C ASN A 192 9.31 19.68 -7.21
N ALA A 193 8.28 19.46 -6.40
CA ALA A 193 7.39 20.54 -5.96
C ALA A 193 8.16 21.61 -5.17
N ASN A 194 9.08 21.20 -4.29
CA ASN A 194 9.91 22.11 -3.50
C ASN A 194 11.01 22.82 -4.30
N ASP A 195 11.53 22.20 -5.36
CA ASP A 195 12.53 22.81 -6.23
C ASP A 195 11.92 23.85 -7.18
N MET A 196 10.66 23.64 -7.59
CA MET A 196 9.98 24.50 -8.57
C MET A 196 9.06 25.54 -7.94
N THR A 197 8.75 25.46 -6.64
CA THR A 197 7.85 26.40 -5.98
C THR A 197 8.46 27.79 -5.81
N ASN A 198 7.67 28.83 -6.07
CA ASN A 198 8.04 30.21 -5.75
C ASN A 198 7.98 30.51 -4.24
N ALA A 199 7.30 29.66 -3.45
CA ALA A 199 7.17 29.79 -1.99
C ALA A 199 8.53 29.77 -1.29
N LYS A 200 9.53 29.13 -1.90
CA LYS A 200 10.91 29.08 -1.43
C LYS A 200 11.52 30.48 -1.26
N ALA A 201 11.12 31.45 -2.08
CA ALA A 201 11.57 32.85 -1.96
C ALA A 201 11.07 33.54 -0.68
N TYR A 202 10.03 32.99 -0.05
CA TYR A 202 9.45 33.46 1.21
C TYR A 202 9.89 32.61 2.41
N GLY A 203 10.85 31.69 2.23
CA GLY A 203 11.29 30.77 3.28
C GLY A 203 10.26 29.68 3.60
N GLN A 204 9.33 29.40 2.69
CA GLN A 204 8.29 28.38 2.85
C GLN A 204 8.62 27.12 2.04
N LYS A 205 8.11 25.97 2.50
CA LYS A 205 8.29 24.64 1.90
C LYS A 205 6.93 23.98 1.68
N VAL A 206 6.80 23.22 0.60
CA VAL A 206 5.66 22.33 0.35
C VAL A 206 5.83 21.08 1.21
N VAL A 207 4.86 20.80 2.08
CA VAL A 207 4.83 19.62 2.96
C VAL A 207 3.76 18.60 2.54
N ALA A 208 2.78 19.01 1.74
CA ALA A 208 1.70 18.19 1.21
C ALA A 208 1.06 18.90 -0.02
N THR A 209 0.21 18.17 -0.75
CA THR A 209 -0.66 18.73 -1.81
C THR A 209 -2.15 18.68 -1.38
N ASN A 210 -3.00 19.32 -2.18
CA ASN A 210 -4.44 19.33 -1.99
C ASN A 210 -5.06 17.96 -2.39
N PRO A 211 -6.37 17.73 -2.13
CA PRO A 211 -7.02 16.46 -2.45
C PRO A 211 -7.05 16.06 -3.93
N CYS A 212 -6.72 16.96 -4.84
CA CYS A 212 -6.76 16.72 -6.29
C CYS A 212 -5.36 16.53 -6.88
N GLY A 213 -4.30 16.86 -6.13
CA GLY A 213 -2.91 16.61 -6.48
C GLY A 213 -2.25 17.66 -7.36
N GLU A 214 -2.85 18.84 -7.53
CA GLU A 214 -2.27 20.00 -8.23
C GLU A 214 -1.54 21.01 -7.33
#